data_AF-A0A2G5ZB03-F1
#
_entry.id   AF-A0A2G5ZB03-F1
#
_cell.length_a   1.000
_cell.length_b   1.000
_cell.length_c   1.000
_cell.angle_alpha   90.00
_cell.angle_beta   90.00
_cell.angle_gamma   90.00
#
_symmetry.space_group_name_H-M   'P 1'
#
loop_
_entity.id
_entity.type
_entity.pdbx_description
1 polymer ?
#
loop_
_entity_poly.entity_id
_entity_poly.type
_entity_poly.pdbx_seq_one_letter_code
_entity_poly.pdbx_strand_id
1 'polypeptide(L)'
;ISEDELLQTTKEIRLANLKKQQDAGVDLIAVGDFTLYDRVLDTSAMFGIIPSRYNWKGGQVSTSTYFSMARGNDEAVASEMTKWFNTNYHYIVPEYEGQRFQLTENKPLTAYREAKSELGIKGKPVLLGPYTLLKLSKGYE
;
A
#
# COMPACT_ATOMS: atom_id res chain seq x y z
N ILE A 1 2.57 -19.47 -6.29
CA ILE A 1 2.76 -19.21 -4.85
C ILE A 1 1.39 -19.10 -4.21
N SER A 2 1.20 -19.67 -3.02
CA SER A 2 -0.01 -19.41 -2.24
C SER A 2 0.01 -17.98 -1.66
N GLU A 3 -1.13 -17.49 -1.18
CA GLU A 3 -1.18 -16.21 -0.47
C GLU A 3 -0.29 -16.22 0.78
N ASP A 4 -0.35 -17.29 1.57
CA ASP A 4 0.49 -17.45 2.76
C ASP A 4 1.99 -17.42 2.42
N GLU A 5 2.39 -18.10 1.34
CA GLU A 5 3.78 -18.11 0.87
C GLU A 5 4.24 -16.71 0.43
N LEU A 6 3.37 -15.95 -0.27
CA LEU A 6 3.64 -14.56 -0.64
C LEU A 6 3.82 -13.68 0.61
N LEU A 7 2.90 -13.76 1.57
CA LEU A 7 2.92 -12.93 2.77
C LEU A 7 4.12 -13.26 3.67
N GLN A 8 4.46 -14.54 3.77
CA GLN A 8 5.65 -14.98 4.51
C GLN A 8 6.95 -14.52 3.84
N THR A 9 7.10 -14.74 2.53
CA THR A 9 8.29 -14.32 1.78
C THR A 9 8.49 -12.80 1.86
N THR A 10 7.41 -12.03 1.73
CA THR A 10 7.50 -10.57 1.80
C THR A 10 7.79 -10.08 3.22
N LYS A 11 7.33 -10.79 4.27
CA LYS A 11 7.72 -10.52 5.66
C LYS A 11 9.23 -10.69 5.84
N GLU A 12 9.80 -11.77 5.34
CA GLU A 12 11.24 -12.04 5.43
C GLU A 12 12.06 -10.93 4.74
N ILE A 13 11.62 -10.50 3.54
CA ILE A 13 12.25 -9.38 2.82
C ILE A 13 12.16 -8.08 3.64
N ARG A 14 11.01 -7.77 4.23
CA ARG A 14 10.85 -6.58 5.09
C ARG A 14 11.81 -6.61 6.27
N LEU A 15 11.85 -7.72 7.01
CA LEU A 15 12.72 -7.86 8.18
C LEU A 15 14.20 -7.79 7.81
N ALA A 16 14.62 -8.42 6.71
CA ALA A 16 15.98 -8.33 6.22
C ALA A 16 16.37 -6.87 5.86
N ASN A 17 15.49 -6.13 5.20
CA ASN A 17 15.73 -4.74 4.84
C ASN A 17 15.79 -3.81 6.06
N LEU A 18 14.95 -4.04 7.06
CA LEU A 18 14.96 -3.29 8.32
C LEU A 18 16.24 -3.58 9.12
N LYS A 19 16.62 -4.86 9.22
CA LYS A 19 17.83 -5.30 9.91
C LYS A 19 19.08 -4.68 9.26
N LYS A 20 19.15 -4.67 7.93
CA LYS A 20 20.23 -4.02 7.19
C LYS A 20 20.37 -2.54 7.51
N GLN A 21 19.27 -1.80 7.65
CA GLN A 21 19.31 -0.39 8.04
C GLN A 21 19.74 -0.21 9.50
N GLN A 22 19.28 -1.08 10.41
CA GLN A 22 19.71 -1.08 11.81
C GLN A 22 21.21 -1.35 11.94
N ASP A 23 21.73 -2.35 11.22
CA ASP A 23 23.15 -2.73 11.26
C ASP A 23 24.04 -1.64 10.63
N ALA A 24 23.50 -0.85 9.70
CA ALA A 24 24.16 0.33 9.15
C ALA A 24 24.13 1.55 10.10
N GLY A 25 23.50 1.45 11.27
CA GLY A 25 23.43 2.53 12.26
C GLY A 25 22.47 3.67 11.91
N VAL A 26 21.43 3.41 11.10
CA VAL A 26 20.43 4.43 10.75
C VAL A 26 19.57 4.79 11.98
N ASP A 27 19.58 6.05 12.39
CA ASP A 27 18.83 6.52 13.56
C ASP A 27 17.30 6.45 13.37
N LEU A 28 16.82 6.82 12.18
CA LEU A 28 15.40 6.90 11.84
C LEU A 28 15.06 5.96 10.67
N ILE A 29 14.91 4.68 10.99
CA ILE A 29 14.55 3.62 10.04
C ILE A 29 13.10 3.82 9.59
N ALA A 30 12.88 4.01 8.29
CA ALA A 30 11.55 4.13 7.72
C ALA A 30 10.80 2.78 7.80
N VAL A 31 9.52 2.83 8.15
CA VAL A 31 8.63 1.66 8.14
C VAL A 31 7.31 2.00 7.45
N GLY A 32 6.75 1.04 6.72
CA GLY A 32 5.49 1.20 5.99
C GLY A 32 5.65 1.64 4.52
N ASP A 33 6.86 1.86 4.02
CA ASP A 33 7.14 2.13 2.61
C ASP A 33 7.10 0.87 1.72
N PHE A 34 7.25 -0.31 2.31
CA PHE A 34 7.18 -1.58 1.61
C PHE A 34 5.76 -1.82 1.06
N THR A 35 5.70 -2.21 -0.22
CA THR A 35 4.45 -2.44 -0.94
C THR A 35 4.52 -3.75 -1.71
N LEU A 36 3.35 -4.37 -1.92
CA LEU A 36 3.21 -5.52 -2.83
C LEU A 36 3.11 -5.07 -4.29
N TYR A 37 2.83 -3.79 -4.54
CA TYR A 37 2.74 -3.26 -5.89
C TYR A 37 3.09 -1.76 -5.95
N ASP A 38 2.25 -0.92 -5.34
CA ASP A 38 2.41 0.53 -5.34
C ASP A 38 1.93 1.16 -4.03
N ARG A 39 2.63 2.22 -3.59
CA ARG A 39 2.32 2.93 -2.34
C ARG A 39 1.10 3.83 -2.44
N VAL A 40 0.76 4.31 -3.63
CA VAL A 40 -0.49 5.06 -3.82
C VAL A 40 -1.67 4.08 -3.77
N LEU A 41 -1.53 2.94 -4.43
CA LEU A 41 -2.47 1.81 -4.32
C LEU A 41 -2.69 1.35 -2.88
N ASP A 42 -1.61 1.22 -2.10
CA ASP A 42 -1.70 0.90 -0.67
C ASP A 42 -2.56 1.91 0.08
N THR A 43 -2.39 3.20 -0.20
CA THR A 43 -3.13 4.27 0.45
C THR A 43 -4.60 4.28 0.00
N SER A 44 -4.87 4.01 -1.27
CA SER A 44 -6.22 3.80 -1.80
C SER A 44 -6.94 2.65 -1.10
N ALA A 45 -6.27 1.49 -1.00
CA ALA A 45 -6.81 0.33 -0.30
C ALA A 45 -7.07 0.67 1.18
N MET A 46 -6.11 1.29 1.86
CA MET A 46 -6.17 1.67 3.28
C MET A 46 -7.38 2.57 3.62
N PHE A 47 -7.78 3.44 2.69
CA PHE A 47 -8.91 4.36 2.87
C PHE A 47 -10.19 3.97 2.12
N GLY A 48 -10.23 2.78 1.53
CA GLY A 48 -11.41 2.27 0.83
C GLY A 48 -11.71 2.99 -0.49
N ILE A 49 -10.70 3.54 -1.14
CA ILE A 49 -10.80 4.13 -2.48
C ILE A 49 -10.70 3.00 -3.51
N ILE A 50 -11.76 2.20 -3.60
CA ILE A 50 -11.85 1.02 -4.46
C ILE A 50 -12.88 1.28 -5.57
N PRO A 51 -12.50 1.19 -6.85
CA PRO A 51 -13.44 1.35 -7.95
C PRO A 51 -14.59 0.35 -7.88
N SER A 52 -15.82 0.80 -8.15
CA SER A 52 -17.04 -0.01 -8.04
C SER A 52 -17.00 -1.30 -8.87
N ARG A 53 -16.29 -1.28 -10.01
CA ARG A 53 -16.09 -2.44 -10.89
C ARG A 53 -15.44 -3.65 -10.23
N TYR A 54 -14.72 -3.47 -9.12
CA TYR A 54 -14.15 -4.59 -8.34
C TYR A 54 -15.12 -5.18 -7.32
N ASN A 55 -16.38 -4.71 -7.30
CA ASN A 55 -17.47 -5.25 -6.47
C ASN A 55 -17.18 -5.32 -4.96
N TRP A 56 -16.22 -4.53 -4.47
CA TRP A 56 -15.87 -4.49 -3.05
C TRP A 56 -17.02 -3.89 -2.21
N LYS A 57 -17.38 -4.57 -1.11
CA LYS A 57 -18.53 -4.21 -0.26
C LYS A 57 -18.15 -3.56 1.07
N GLY A 58 -16.89 -3.17 1.23
CA GLY A 58 -16.34 -2.64 2.48
C GLY A 58 -15.54 -3.66 3.28
N GLY A 59 -14.99 -3.22 4.41
CA GLY A 59 -14.14 -4.05 5.28
C GLY A 59 -12.66 -4.04 4.88
N GLN A 60 -11.90 -5.08 5.24
CA GLN A 60 -10.51 -5.19 4.81
C GLN A 60 -10.44 -5.50 3.30
N VAL A 61 -9.52 -4.86 2.58
CA VAL A 61 -9.30 -5.15 1.16
C VAL A 61 -8.49 -6.43 1.04
N SER A 62 -9.02 -7.43 0.32
CA SER A 62 -8.31 -8.70 0.12
C SER A 62 -7.11 -8.54 -0.81
N THR A 63 -6.12 -9.42 -0.69
CA THR A 63 -4.97 -9.48 -1.60
C THR A 63 -5.40 -9.65 -3.07
N SER A 64 -6.46 -10.43 -3.31
CA SER A 64 -7.04 -10.61 -4.65
C SER A 64 -7.62 -9.32 -5.22
N THR A 65 -8.40 -8.58 -4.43
CA THR A 65 -8.95 -7.27 -4.82
C THR A 65 -7.83 -6.25 -5.07
N TYR A 66 -6.82 -6.22 -4.19
CA TYR A 66 -5.65 -5.35 -4.32
C TYR A 66 -4.90 -5.60 -5.64
N PHE A 67 -4.62 -6.87 -5.99
CA PHE A 67 -3.97 -7.18 -7.27
C PHE A 67 -4.88 -7.00 -8.48
N SER A 68 -6.19 -7.20 -8.33
CA SER A 68 -7.17 -6.89 -9.39
C SER A 68 -7.17 -5.40 -9.72
N MET A 69 -7.03 -4.52 -8.72
CA MET A 69 -6.84 -3.09 -8.95
C MET A 69 -5.54 -2.79 -9.70
N ALA A 70 -4.44 -3.46 -9.32
CA ALA A 70 -3.13 -3.25 -9.92
C ALA A 70 -3.01 -3.76 -11.37
N ARG A 71 -3.66 -4.89 -11.70
CA ARG A 71 -3.38 -5.64 -12.94
C ARG A 71 -4.63 -6.12 -13.70
N GLY A 72 -5.82 -5.86 -13.18
CA GLY A 72 -7.07 -6.37 -13.72
C GLY A 72 -7.28 -7.84 -13.40
N ASN A 73 -8.45 -8.33 -13.79
CA ASN A 73 -8.83 -9.74 -13.78
C ASN A 73 -9.79 -10.01 -14.95
N ASP A 74 -10.43 -11.19 -15.00
CA ASP A 74 -11.32 -11.57 -16.10
C ASP A 74 -12.61 -10.72 -16.20
N GLU A 75 -12.99 -10.05 -15.11
CA GLU A 75 -14.25 -9.31 -14.98
C GLU A 75 -14.06 -7.78 -14.99
N ALA A 76 -12.88 -7.30 -14.61
CA ALA A 76 -12.59 -5.89 -14.42
C ALA A 76 -11.20 -5.51 -14.94
N VAL A 77 -11.17 -4.46 -15.75
CA VAL A 77 -9.91 -3.84 -16.23
C VAL A 77 -9.11 -3.28 -15.06
N ALA A 78 -7.77 -3.31 -15.19
CA ALA A 78 -6.85 -2.71 -14.23
C ALA A 78 -7.12 -1.20 -14.05
N SER A 79 -6.75 -0.67 -12.89
CA SER A 79 -6.72 0.78 -12.68
C SER A 79 -5.57 1.39 -13.47
N GLU A 80 -5.71 2.65 -13.87
CA GLU A 80 -4.69 3.36 -14.65
C GLU A 80 -3.39 3.48 -13.86
N MET A 81 -2.25 3.35 -14.56
CA MET A 81 -0.95 3.71 -14.02
C MET A 81 -0.37 4.93 -14.74
N THR A 82 0.28 5.82 -14.00
CA THR A 82 0.94 7.00 -14.57
C THR A 82 2.24 7.31 -13.86
N LYS A 83 3.06 8.20 -14.43
CA LYS A 83 4.39 8.51 -13.88
C LYS A 83 4.27 9.15 -12.50
N TRP A 84 5.09 8.66 -11.57
CA TRP A 84 5.31 9.30 -10.27
C TRP A 84 6.23 10.50 -10.45
N PHE A 85 5.63 11.68 -10.53
CA PHE A 85 6.31 12.94 -10.80
C PHE A 85 7.22 12.83 -12.04
N ASN A 86 8.46 13.30 -11.94
CA ASN A 86 9.46 13.24 -13.00
C ASN A 86 10.36 11.98 -12.93
N THR A 87 10.00 10.99 -12.11
CA THR A 87 10.76 9.74 -11.99
C THR A 87 10.38 8.74 -13.07
N ASN A 88 11.08 7.59 -13.13
CA ASN A 88 10.67 6.45 -13.96
C ASN A 88 9.74 5.47 -13.22
N TYR A 89 9.43 5.73 -11.95
CA TYR A 89 8.44 4.97 -11.20
C TYR A 89 7.03 5.33 -11.70
N HIS A 90 6.13 4.37 -11.69
CA HIS A 90 4.72 4.56 -12.02
C HIS A 90 3.87 4.16 -10.81
N TYR A 91 2.82 4.92 -10.55
CA TYR A 91 1.87 4.66 -9.48
C TYR A 91 0.49 4.34 -10.05
N ILE A 92 -0.36 3.67 -9.26
CA ILE A 92 -1.75 3.38 -9.63
C ILE A 92 -2.63 4.57 -9.23
N VAL A 93 -3.28 5.16 -10.22
CA VAL A 93 -4.15 6.34 -10.05
C VAL A 93 -5.38 5.94 -9.22
N PRO A 94 -5.61 6.54 -8.04
CA PRO A 94 -6.85 6.33 -7.31
C PRO A 94 -8.04 6.88 -8.08
N GLU A 95 -9.15 6.15 -8.12
CA GLU A 95 -10.39 6.59 -8.75
C GLU A 95 -11.44 6.84 -7.65
N TYR A 96 -11.76 8.10 -7.45
CA TYR A 96 -12.84 8.52 -6.56
C TYR A 96 -14.16 8.55 -7.33
N GLU A 97 -15.13 7.78 -6.85
CA GLU A 97 -16.47 7.60 -7.43
C GLU A 97 -17.57 8.03 -6.45
N GLY A 98 -17.25 8.92 -5.49
CA GLY A 98 -18.18 9.38 -4.45
C GLY A 98 -18.31 8.47 -3.22
N GLN A 99 -17.49 7.42 -3.12
CA GLN A 99 -17.46 6.53 -1.96
C GLN A 99 -17.08 7.27 -0.67
N ARG A 100 -17.57 6.78 0.47
CA ARG A 100 -17.15 7.27 1.78
C ARG A 100 -15.79 6.68 2.14
N PHE A 101 -14.85 7.54 2.53
CA PHE A 101 -13.56 7.09 3.09
C PHE A 101 -13.78 6.30 4.37
N GLN A 102 -13.08 5.18 4.49
CA GLN A 102 -13.07 4.34 5.69
C GLN A 102 -11.71 3.71 5.88
N LEU A 103 -11.27 3.57 7.13
CA LEU A 103 -10.02 2.88 7.43
C LEU A 103 -10.25 1.36 7.31
N THR A 104 -9.77 0.76 6.23
CA THR A 104 -9.90 -0.68 5.94
C THR A 104 -8.83 -1.51 6.63
N GLU A 105 -7.65 -0.91 6.83
CA GLU A 105 -6.50 -1.45 7.54
C GLU A 105 -5.68 -0.28 8.09
N ASN A 106 -4.96 -0.46 9.20
CA ASN A 106 -3.95 0.51 9.64
C ASN A 106 -2.53 0.01 9.30
N LYS A 107 -2.22 -0.10 8.00
CA LYS A 107 -0.93 -0.58 7.49
C LYS A 107 0.31 0.07 8.16
N PRO A 108 0.34 1.39 8.41
CA PRO A 108 1.47 2.05 9.08
C PRO A 108 1.67 1.57 10.52
N LEU A 109 0.58 1.35 11.25
CA LEU A 109 0.62 0.79 12.60
C LEU A 109 1.06 -0.67 12.58
N THR A 110 0.57 -1.47 11.62
CA THR A 110 1.00 -2.86 11.42
C THR A 110 2.51 -2.93 11.19
N ALA A 111 3.04 -2.13 10.26
CA ALA A 111 4.47 -2.07 9.96
C ALA A 111 5.32 -1.61 11.15
N TYR A 112 4.86 -0.61 11.90
CA TYR A 112 5.54 -0.16 13.11
C TYR A 112 5.60 -1.25 14.18
N ARG A 113 4.49 -1.97 14.39
CA ARG A 113 4.42 -3.06 15.37
C ARG A 113 5.32 -4.23 14.96
N GLU A 114 5.33 -4.62 13.70
CA GLU A 114 6.21 -5.67 13.16
C GLU A 114 7.69 -5.33 13.41
N ALA A 115 8.14 -4.14 13.02
CA ALA A 115 9.52 -3.70 13.24
C ALA A 115 9.90 -3.68 14.73
N LYS A 116 8.98 -3.24 15.60
CA LYS A 116 9.20 -3.17 17.04
C LYS A 116 9.26 -4.55 17.69
N SER A 117 8.37 -5.47 17.33
CA SER A 117 8.30 -6.80 17.95
C SER A 117 9.40 -7.73 17.47
N GLU A 118 9.74 -7.69 16.18
CA GLU A 118 10.66 -8.65 15.56
C GLU A 118 12.13 -8.24 15.73
N LEU A 119 12.43 -6.93 15.73
CA LEU A 119 13.81 -6.42 15.69
C LEU A 119 14.11 -5.36 16.76
N GLY A 120 13.15 -5.02 17.62
CA GLY A 120 13.29 -3.94 18.61
C GLY A 120 13.38 -2.55 17.99
N ILE A 121 13.07 -2.40 16.70
CA ILE A 121 13.20 -1.14 15.97
C ILE A 121 12.00 -0.25 16.27
N LYS A 122 12.24 0.92 16.89
CA LYS A 122 11.26 2.00 16.99
C LYS A 122 11.23 2.78 15.67
N GLY A 123 10.67 2.15 14.64
CA GLY A 123 10.66 2.70 13.28
C GLY A 123 9.91 4.02 13.17
N LYS A 124 10.18 4.77 12.10
CA LYS A 124 9.50 6.00 11.70
C LYS A 124 8.46 5.67 10.62
N PRO A 125 7.15 5.61 10.95
CA PRO A 125 6.12 5.34 9.95
C PRO A 125 6.13 6.38 8.84
N VAL A 126 6.02 5.92 7.60
CA VAL A 126 5.91 6.80 6.43
C VAL A 126 4.57 6.58 5.72
N LEU A 127 4.01 7.69 5.24
CA LEU A 127 2.64 7.78 4.77
C LEU A 127 2.60 8.71 3.56
N LEU A 128 1.74 8.41 2.59
CA LEU A 128 1.38 9.39 1.57
C LEU A 128 0.50 10.47 2.22
N GLY A 129 0.86 11.73 2.04
CA GLY A 129 0.08 12.85 2.57
C GLY A 129 -1.33 12.90 1.96
N PRO A 130 -2.38 13.23 2.73
CA PRO A 130 -3.77 13.20 2.26
C PRO A 130 -4.03 14.18 1.10
N TYR A 131 -3.42 15.37 1.14
CA TYR A 131 -3.51 16.33 0.04
C TYR A 131 -2.90 15.76 -1.25
N THR A 132 -1.73 15.13 -1.16
CA THR A 132 -1.07 14.50 -2.30
C THR A 132 -1.89 13.33 -2.85
N LEU A 133 -2.47 12.49 -1.98
CA LEU A 133 -3.37 11.42 -2.41
C LEU A 133 -4.51 11.96 -3.28
N LEU A 134 -5.21 12.99 -2.82
CA LEU A 134 -6.30 13.61 -3.58
C LEU A 134 -5.79 14.22 -4.90
N LYS A 135 -4.66 14.93 -4.88
CA LYS A 135 -4.08 15.51 -6.10
C LYS A 135 -3.62 14.48 -7.13
N LEU A 136 -3.29 13.27 -6.70
CA LEU A 136 -2.92 12.17 -7.57
C LEU A 136 -4.11 11.31 -8.01
N SER A 137 -5.30 11.54 -7.46
CA SER A 137 -6.53 10.82 -7.77
C SER A 137 -7.24 11.40 -9.01
N LYS A 138 -8.23 10.69 -9.53
CA LYS A 138 -9.23 11.19 -10.48
C LYS A 138 -10.64 11.12 -9.88
N GLY A 139 -11.57 11.91 -10.42
CA GLY A 139 -13.00 11.86 -10.06
C GLY A 139 -13.42 12.68 -8.83
N TYR A 140 -12.57 13.58 -8.34
CA TYR A 140 -12.86 14.45 -7.18
C TYR A 140 -13.31 15.88 -7.55
N GLU A 141 -13.78 16.09 -8.78
CA GLU A 141 -14.30 17.40 -9.25
C GLU A 141 -15.59 17.83 -8.55
#